data_AF-A0A3D0UU16-F1
#
_entry.id   AF-A0A3D0UU16-F1
#
_cell.length_a   1.000
_cell.length_b   1.000
_cell.length_c   1.000
_cell.angle_alpha   90.00
_cell.angle_beta   90.00
_cell.angle_gamma   90.00
#
_symmetry.space_group_name_H-M   'P 1'
#
loop_
_entity.id
_entity.type
_entity.pdbx_description
1 polymer ?
#
loop_
_entity_poly.entity_id
_entity_poly.type
_entity_poly.pdbx_seq_one_letter_code
_entity_poly.pdbx_strand_id
1 'polypeptide(L)'
;MEGFLYPDTYSVDKDKNILDQLVYLQLQAFKTKVWDAVEDQALSFDLSWYDTIKMASIVEKEEKSSKNKPTVAGILIKRFQLGTLIGADISLCYFFEKPYKECTPSFIGQHVSDTNNPYNTRTLK
;
A
#
# COMPACT_ATOMS: atom_id res chain seq x y z
N MET A 1 11.39 -3.26 -1.17
CA MET A 1 10.59 -4.48 -1.44
C MET A 1 9.18 -4.41 -0.84
N GLU A 2 8.82 -3.34 -0.13
CA GLU A 2 7.47 -3.17 0.40
C GLU A 2 6.39 -3.21 -0.68
N GLY A 3 5.29 -3.93 -0.41
CA GLY A 3 4.16 -4.09 -1.32
C GLY A 3 4.27 -5.23 -2.35
N PHE A 4 5.42 -5.90 -2.45
CA PHE A 4 5.66 -6.96 -3.46
C PHE A 4 5.53 -8.39 -2.93
N LEU A 5 5.43 -8.59 -1.61
CA LEU A 5 5.24 -9.92 -1.03
C LEU A 5 3.75 -10.23 -0.99
N TYR A 6 3.27 -11.08 -1.89
CA TYR A 6 1.85 -11.37 -2.01
C TYR A 6 1.34 -12.14 -0.78
N PRO A 7 0.23 -11.73 -0.14
CA PRO A 7 -0.30 -12.39 1.04
C PRO A 7 -1.11 -13.63 0.64
N ASP A 8 -0.56 -14.82 0.89
CA ASP A 8 -1.23 -16.10 0.64
C ASP A 8 -0.70 -17.17 1.60
N THR A 9 -1.24 -18.38 1.50
CA THR A 9 -0.74 -19.57 2.18
C THR A 9 0.33 -20.25 1.33
N TYR A 10 1.53 -20.42 1.89
CA TYR A 10 2.68 -21.02 1.20
C TYR A 10 3.15 -22.30 1.89
N SER A 11 3.42 -23.34 1.12
CA SER A 11 4.09 -24.55 1.60
C SER A 11 5.59 -24.44 1.36
N VAL A 12 6.38 -24.71 2.40
CA VAL A 12 7.84 -24.64 2.36
C VAL A 12 8.45 -25.95 2.87
N ASP A 13 9.60 -26.31 2.34
CA ASP A 13 10.39 -27.42 2.84
C ASP A 13 11.16 -26.97 4.09
N LYS A 14 10.88 -27.63 5.22
CA LYS A 14 11.48 -27.31 6.52
C LYS A 14 12.95 -27.70 6.61
N ASP A 15 13.43 -28.57 5.73
CA ASP A 15 14.82 -29.04 5.72
C ASP A 15 15.74 -28.14 4.86
N LYS A 16 15.16 -27.10 4.24
CA LYS A 16 15.85 -26.08 3.43
C LYS A 16 15.72 -24.69 4.06
N ASN A 17 16.39 -23.69 3.48
CA ASN A 17 16.24 -22.30 3.92
C ASN A 17 14.80 -21.82 3.73
N ILE A 18 14.08 -21.63 4.83
CA ILE A 18 12.67 -21.23 4.83
C ILE A 18 12.48 -19.78 4.31
N LEU A 19 13.39 -18.87 4.67
CA LEU A 19 13.26 -17.45 4.30
C LEU A 19 13.37 -17.27 2.79
N ASP A 20 14.38 -17.88 2.17
CA ASP A 20 14.59 -17.77 0.73
C ASP A 20 13.42 -18.38 -0.04
N GLN A 21 12.92 -19.53 0.40
CA GLN A 21 11.73 -20.17 -0.18
C GLN A 21 10.51 -19.27 -0.07
N LEU A 22 10.24 -18.71 1.11
CA LEU A 22 9.05 -17.90 1.35
C LEU A 22 9.09 -16.61 0.52
N VAL A 23 10.22 -15.89 0.53
CA VAL A 23 10.40 -14.67 -0.27
C VAL A 23 10.25 -14.98 -1.76
N TYR A 24 10.87 -16.05 -2.24
CA TYR A 24 10.74 -16.47 -3.64
C TYR A 24 9.28 -16.77 -4.02
N LEU A 25 8.58 -17.58 -3.22
CA LEU A 25 7.19 -17.97 -3.48
C LEU A 25 6.26 -16.74 -3.44
N GLN A 26 6.46 -15.82 -2.50
CA GLN A 26 5.69 -14.59 -2.39
C GLN A 26 5.89 -13.65 -3.59
N LEU A 27 7.13 -13.52 -4.06
CA LEU A 27 7.44 -12.71 -5.25
C LEU A 27 6.90 -13.35 -6.53
N GLN A 28 6.98 -14.68 -6.66
CA GLN A 28 6.39 -15.41 -7.79
C GLN A 28 4.86 -15.29 -7.80
N ALA A 29 4.22 -15.39 -6.63
CA ALA A 29 2.78 -15.18 -6.50
C ALA A 29 2.39 -13.74 -6.87
N PHE A 30 3.17 -12.74 -6.43
CA PHE A 30 2.93 -11.36 -6.83
C PHE A 30 3.04 -11.17 -8.33
N LYS A 31 4.10 -11.70 -8.95
CA LYS A 31 4.28 -11.64 -10.40
C LYS A 31 3.08 -12.23 -11.14
N THR A 32 2.73 -13.47 -10.82
CA THR A 32 1.70 -14.21 -11.56
C THR A 32 0.28 -13.69 -11.30
N LYS A 33 -0.03 -13.24 -10.09
CA LYS A 33 -1.39 -12.82 -9.70
C LYS A 33 -1.65 -11.32 -9.83
N VAL A 34 -0.61 -10.51 -9.77
CA VAL A 34 -0.71 -9.05 -9.84
C VAL A 34 -0.04 -8.58 -11.13
N TRP A 35 1.29 -8.66 -11.22
CA TRP A 35 2.03 -8.07 -12.34
C TRP A 35 1.45 -8.51 -13.71
N ASP A 36 1.44 -9.81 -13.98
CA ASP A 36 0.99 -10.36 -15.26
C ASP A 36 -0.51 -10.13 -15.53
N ALA A 37 -1.31 -9.87 -14.49
CA ALA A 37 -2.77 -9.70 -14.59
C ALA A 37 -3.21 -8.24 -14.78
N VAL A 38 -2.44 -7.29 -14.27
CA VAL A 38 -2.80 -5.86 -14.28
C VAL A 38 -1.79 -4.96 -14.98
N GLU A 39 -0.72 -5.50 -15.61
CA GLU A 39 0.38 -4.73 -16.23
C GLU A 39 -0.11 -3.56 -17.12
N ASP A 40 -1.12 -3.84 -17.94
CA ASP A 40 -1.67 -2.88 -18.89
C ASP A 40 -2.64 -1.88 -18.22
N GLN A 41 -3.31 -2.28 -17.14
CA GLN A 41 -4.32 -1.46 -16.47
C GLN A 41 -3.73 -0.36 -15.59
N ALA A 42 -2.60 -0.61 -14.91
CA ALA A 42 -2.00 0.43 -14.07
C ALA A 42 -1.55 1.65 -14.90
N LEU A 43 -1.08 1.40 -16.13
CA LEU A 43 -0.67 2.44 -17.07
C LEU A 43 -1.87 3.28 -17.56
N SER A 44 -3.10 2.78 -17.43
CA SER A 44 -4.30 3.49 -17.89
C SER A 44 -4.75 4.63 -16.97
N PHE A 45 -4.18 4.74 -15.75
CA PHE A 45 -4.54 5.77 -14.76
C PHE A 45 -3.51 6.90 -14.62
N ASP A 46 -2.57 7.03 -15.57
CA ASP A 46 -1.42 7.93 -15.49
C ASP A 46 -0.56 7.73 -14.23
N LEU A 47 -0.59 6.52 -13.67
CA LEU A 47 0.23 6.12 -12.54
C LEU A 47 1.40 5.28 -13.03
N SER A 48 2.57 5.48 -12.44
CA SER A 48 3.64 4.51 -12.58
C SER A 48 3.22 3.18 -11.94
N TRP A 49 3.84 2.08 -12.38
CA TRP A 49 3.64 0.77 -11.77
C TRP A 49 3.86 0.79 -10.25
N TYR A 50 4.92 1.46 -9.82
CA TYR A 50 5.25 1.52 -8.41
C TYR A 50 4.28 2.39 -7.61
N ASP A 51 3.80 3.50 -8.18
CA ASP A 51 2.81 4.35 -7.53
C ASP A 51 1.43 3.67 -7.45
N THR A 52 1.11 2.81 -8.42
CA THR A 52 -0.08 1.95 -8.34
C THR A 52 -0.01 1.01 -7.14
N ILE A 53 1.15 0.39 -6.88
CA ILE A 53 1.34 -0.47 -5.70
C ILE A 53 1.24 0.33 -4.40
N LYS A 54 1.85 1.53 -4.34
CA LYS A 54 1.68 2.42 -3.18
C LYS A 54 0.21 2.79 -2.95
N MET A 55 -0.49 3.18 -4.02
CA MET A 55 -1.91 3.55 -3.96
C MET A 55 -2.76 2.38 -3.47
N ALA A 56 -2.53 1.17 -4.01
CA ALA A 56 -3.21 -0.03 -3.55
C ALA A 56 -2.96 -0.31 -2.06
N SER A 57 -1.72 -0.12 -1.58
CA SER A 57 -1.38 -0.31 -0.16
C SER A 57 -2.10 0.67 0.77
N ILE A 58 -2.35 1.90 0.30
CA ILE A 58 -3.11 2.91 1.03
C ILE A 58 -4.59 2.52 1.05
N VAL A 59 -5.19 2.24 -0.11
CA VAL A 59 -6.61 1.88 -0.23
C VAL A 59 -6.96 0.67 0.63
N GLU A 60 -6.09 -0.35 0.63
CA GLU A 60 -6.30 -1.58 1.41
C GLU A 60 -6.45 -1.30 2.91
N LYS A 61 -5.71 -0.30 3.42
CA LYS A 61 -5.74 0.03 4.84
C LYS A 61 -6.74 1.13 5.19
N GLU A 62 -7.07 2.02 4.26
CA GLU A 62 -8.08 3.08 4.45
C GLU A 62 -9.51 2.53 4.45
N GLU A 63 -9.79 1.49 3.66
CA GLU A 63 -11.14 0.97 3.50
C GLU A 63 -11.17 -0.57 3.52
N LYS A 64 -11.96 -1.12 4.44
CA LYS A 64 -12.12 -2.58 4.61
C LYS A 64 -13.21 -3.16 3.70
N SER A 65 -14.21 -2.35 3.35
CA SER A 65 -15.33 -2.75 2.52
C SER A 65 -14.91 -2.83 1.06
N SER A 66 -14.86 -4.05 0.51
CA SER A 66 -14.57 -4.28 -0.92
C SER A 66 -15.52 -3.51 -1.86
N LYS A 67 -16.75 -3.21 -1.41
CA LYS A 67 -17.71 -2.41 -2.18
C LYS A 67 -17.32 -0.94 -2.25
N ASN A 68 -16.68 -0.40 -1.22
CA ASN A 68 -16.29 1.01 -1.14
C ASN A 68 -14.89 1.28 -1.69
N LYS A 69 -14.01 0.27 -1.69
CA LYS A 69 -12.62 0.37 -2.19
C LYS A 69 -12.52 1.05 -3.56
N PRO A 70 -13.35 0.74 -4.58
CA PRO A 70 -13.28 1.42 -5.88
C PRO A 70 -13.53 2.93 -5.78
N THR A 71 -14.50 3.35 -4.95
CA THR A 71 -14.80 4.78 -4.74
C THR A 71 -13.66 5.48 -4.03
N VAL A 72 -13.11 4.86 -2.97
CA VAL A 72 -11.96 5.41 -2.23
C VAL A 72 -10.74 5.53 -3.14
N ALA A 73 -10.43 4.48 -3.91
CA ALA A 73 -9.36 4.50 -4.91
C ALA A 73 -9.54 5.64 -5.91
N GLY A 74 -10.75 5.81 -6.48
CA GLY A 74 -11.04 6.89 -7.42
C GLY A 74 -10.81 8.29 -6.83
N ILE A 75 -11.17 8.51 -5.56
CA ILE A 75 -10.90 9.77 -4.86
C ILE A 75 -9.40 10.02 -4.72
N LEU A 76 -8.63 9.02 -4.27
CA LEU A 76 -7.18 9.17 -4.05
C LEU A 76 -6.41 9.33 -5.37
N ILE A 77 -6.77 8.58 -6.40
CA ILE A 77 -6.19 8.70 -7.76
C ILE A 77 -6.47 10.09 -8.32
N LYS A 78 -7.70 10.60 -8.19
CA LYS A 78 -8.04 11.96 -8.62
C LYS A 78 -7.21 13.02 -7.89
N ARG A 79 -6.98 12.87 -6.59
CA ARG A 79 -6.10 13.78 -5.81
C ARG A 79 -4.67 13.75 -6.31
N PHE A 80 -4.15 12.55 -6.59
CA PHE A 80 -2.81 12.35 -7.15
C PHE A 80 -2.67 13.06 -8.51
N GLN A 81 -3.58 12.81 -9.44
CA GLN A 81 -3.57 13.39 -10.78
C GLN A 81 -3.68 14.93 -10.75
N LEU A 82 -4.41 15.49 -9.78
CA LEU A 82 -4.52 16.94 -9.59
C LEU A 82 -3.31 17.57 -8.88
N GLY A 83 -2.31 16.79 -8.46
CA GLY A 83 -1.16 17.29 -7.69
C GLY A 83 -1.56 17.88 -6.33
N THR A 84 -2.68 17.40 -5.77
CA THR A 84 -3.16 17.77 -4.43
C THR A 84 -2.69 16.75 -3.40
N LEU A 85 -2.69 17.15 -2.13
CA LEU A 85 -2.36 16.25 -1.02
C LEU A 85 -3.29 15.03 -1.02
N ILE A 86 -2.73 13.82 -0.97
CA ILE A 86 -3.52 12.58 -0.96
C ILE A 86 -4.34 12.51 0.33
N GLY A 87 -3.77 12.90 1.47
CA GLY A 87 -4.46 12.93 2.74
C GLY A 87 -4.89 11.54 3.23
N ALA A 88 -4.03 10.54 3.10
CA ALA A 88 -4.22 9.21 3.66
C ALA A 88 -3.70 9.13 5.10
N ASP A 89 -4.58 8.84 6.07
CA ASP A 89 -4.22 8.73 7.50
C ASP A 89 -3.21 7.61 7.72
N ILE A 90 -3.36 6.50 7.00
CA ILE A 90 -2.52 5.32 7.22
C ILE A 90 -1.04 5.56 6.85
N SER A 91 -0.80 6.46 5.90
CA SER A 91 0.56 6.80 5.46
C SER A 91 1.36 7.47 6.58
N LEU A 92 0.70 8.25 7.45
CA LEU A 92 1.31 8.87 8.62
C LEU A 92 1.82 7.82 9.62
N CYS A 93 0.96 6.84 9.95
CA CYS A 93 1.27 5.80 10.93
C CYS A 93 2.39 4.85 10.50
N TYR A 94 2.61 4.71 9.19
CA TYR A 94 3.64 3.84 8.64
C TYR A 94 5.05 4.22 9.13
N PHE A 95 5.37 5.53 9.18
CA PHE A 95 6.66 6.03 9.67
C PHE A 95 6.96 5.66 11.13
N PHE A 96 5.93 5.60 11.96
CA PHE A 96 6.06 5.26 13.38
C PHE A 96 6.06 3.75 13.63
N GLU A 97 6.09 2.94 12.58
CA GLU A 97 6.01 1.47 12.62
C GLU A 97 4.80 0.98 13.45
N LYS A 98 3.72 1.77 13.45
CA LYS A 98 2.54 1.48 14.26
C LYS A 98 1.65 0.47 13.56
N PRO A 99 1.29 -0.65 14.21
CA PRO A 99 0.31 -1.56 13.64
C PRO A 99 -1.04 -0.86 13.52
N TYR A 100 -1.89 -1.35 12.60
CA TYR A 100 -3.19 -0.74 12.31
C TYR A 100 -4.05 -0.48 13.57
N LYS A 101 -3.99 -1.38 14.57
CA LYS A 101 -4.72 -1.25 15.84
C LYS A 101 -4.27 -0.06 16.69
N GLU A 102 -3.04 0.40 16.54
CA GLU A 102 -2.47 1.54 17.26
C GLU A 102 -2.59 2.85 16.48
N CYS A 103 -2.87 2.78 15.17
CA CYS A 103 -3.17 3.93 14.31
C CYS A 103 -4.59 4.46 14.59
N THR A 104 -4.79 4.99 15.79
CA THR A 104 -6.07 5.53 16.24
C THR A 104 -6.25 6.98 15.80
N PRO A 105 -7.48 7.51 15.74
CA PRO A 105 -7.71 8.93 15.45
C PRO A 105 -6.96 9.87 16.40
N SER A 106 -6.79 9.48 17.67
CA SER A 106 -6.02 10.27 18.64
C SER A 106 -4.54 10.33 18.27
N PHE A 107 -3.95 9.19 17.90
CA PHE A 107 -2.56 9.14 17.45
C PHE A 107 -2.36 9.96 16.17
N ILE A 108 -3.24 9.78 15.18
CA ILE A 108 -3.20 10.55 13.94
C ILE A 108 -3.29 12.04 14.23
N GLY A 109 -4.22 12.48 15.08
CA GLY A 109 -4.40 13.89 15.45
C GLY A 109 -3.16 14.52 16.08
N GLN A 110 -2.37 13.75 16.85
CA GLN A 110 -1.12 14.24 17.46
C GLN A 110 0.00 14.46 16.44
N HIS A 111 0.00 13.70 15.35
CA HIS A 111 1.10 13.67 14.37
C HIS A 111 0.72 14.21 12.98
N VAL A 112 -0.53 14.64 12.77
CA VAL A 112 -1.08 15.00 11.46
C VAL A 112 -0.28 16.07 10.72
N SER A 113 0.34 17.00 11.44
CA SER A 113 1.12 18.11 10.91
C SER A 113 2.63 17.84 10.90
N ASP A 114 3.08 16.62 11.19
CA ASP A 114 4.50 16.28 11.22
C ASP A 114 5.10 16.36 9.81
N THR A 115 6.00 17.32 9.62
CA THR A 115 6.71 17.58 8.35
C THR A 115 8.01 16.79 8.24
N ASN A 116 8.48 16.17 9.32
CA ASN A 116 9.67 15.31 9.31
C ASN A 116 9.36 13.88 8.84
N ASN A 117 8.08 13.54 8.74
CA ASN A 117 7.62 12.23 8.29
C ASN A 117 7.53 12.20 6.75
N PRO A 118 8.44 11.47 6.04
CA PRO A 118 8.47 11.41 4.58
C PRO A 118 7.28 10.66 3.96
N TYR A 119 6.45 10.01 4.78
CA TYR A 119 5.25 9.32 4.35
C TYR A 119 3.97 10.11 4.65
N ASN A 120 4.07 11.29 5.29
CA ASN A 120 2.88 12.08 5.62
C ASN A 120 2.31 12.77 4.38
N THR A 121 1.33 12.11 3.77
CA THR A 121 0.62 12.62 2.59
C THR A 121 -0.31 13.82 2.84
N ARG A 122 -0.27 14.41 4.05
CA ARG A 122 -0.92 15.70 4.38
C ARG A 122 0.01 16.88 4.37
N THR A 123 1.33 16.65 4.38
CA THR A 123 2.33 17.71 4.36
C THR A 123 3.19 17.66 3.09
N LEU A 124 3.23 16.49 2.43
CA LEU A 124 4.05 16.25 1.25
C LEU A 124 3.20 16.11 -0.01
N LYS A 125 3.69 16.70 -1.11
CA LYS A 125 3.16 16.52 -2.47
C LYS A 125 3.97 15.48 -3.22
#